data_AF-E4TBE8-F1
#
_entry.id   AF-E4TBE8-F1
#
_cell.length_a   1.000
_cell.length_b   1.000
_cell.length_c   1.000
_cell.angle_alpha   90.00
_cell.angle_beta   90.00
_cell.angle_gamma   90.00
#
_symmetry.space_group_name_H-M   'P 1'
#
loop_
_entity.id
_entity.type
_entity.pdbx_description
1 polymer ?
#
loop_
_entity_poly.entity_id
_entity_poly.type
_entity_poly.pdbx_seq_one_letter_code
_entity_poly.pdbx_strand_id
1 'polypeptide(L)'
;MNKFKGCLIIFITFSLLVFVGTYFYFQKVNRNCIEDHKKVETSFAELKSELNKRNQILQTSNFPDSVKILSKKSDSILSVTTDANELVWTEFQLNEKTFQSDSLKSISAKLNLLKNKYNSELRTFNFSWITFPFNLIKMRQKFSKYNYLEIDYGKSNREKMKQRKKTEHWIETGEWN
;
A
#
# COMPACT_ATOMS: atom_id res chain seq x y z
N MET A 1 38.35 -43.81 20.62
CA MET A 1 38.76 -42.57 19.93
C MET A 1 38.23 -42.44 18.50
N ASN A 2 38.34 -43.46 17.62
CA ASN A 2 37.93 -43.34 16.21
C ASN A 2 36.41 -43.14 15.99
N LYS A 3 35.55 -43.78 16.79
CA LYS A 3 34.08 -43.58 16.74
C LYS A 3 33.66 -42.15 17.11
N PHE A 4 34.35 -41.52 18.07
CA PHE A 4 34.08 -40.14 18.49
C PHE A 4 34.47 -39.12 17.42
N LYS A 5 35.62 -39.33 16.75
CA LYS A 5 36.06 -38.50 15.61
C LYS A 5 35.10 -38.59 14.42
N GLY A 6 34.62 -39.79 14.09
CA GLY A 6 33.61 -39.97 13.03
C GLY A 6 32.28 -39.28 13.33
N CYS A 7 31.80 -39.39 14.58
CA CYS A 7 30.57 -38.72 15.02
C CYS A 7 30.70 -37.18 14.96
N LEU A 8 31.86 -36.64 15.33
CA LEU A 8 32.15 -35.20 15.23
C LEU A 8 32.14 -34.70 13.79
N ILE A 9 32.75 -35.45 12.86
CA ILE A 9 32.77 -35.09 11.43
C ILE A 9 31.34 -35.06 10.87
N ILE A 10 30.53 -36.09 11.15
CA ILE A 10 29.13 -36.15 10.71
C ILE A 10 28.34 -34.95 11.28
N PHE A 11 28.53 -34.63 12.55
CA PHE A 11 27.88 -33.48 13.17
C PHE A 11 28.26 -32.17 12.49
N ILE A 12 29.57 -31.93 12.26
CA ILE A 12 30.05 -30.72 11.58
C ILE A 12 29.47 -30.63 10.16
N THR A 13 29.50 -31.74 9.39
CA THR A 13 28.93 -31.76 8.04
C THR A 13 27.43 -31.46 8.05
N PHE A 14 26.68 -32.04 9.00
CA PHE A 14 25.25 -31.77 9.15
C PHE A 14 24.98 -30.31 9.53
N SER A 15 25.71 -29.76 10.51
CA SER A 15 25.60 -28.34 10.88
C SER A 15 25.88 -27.44 9.68
N LEU A 16 26.92 -27.73 8.89
CA LEU A 16 27.29 -26.95 7.73
C LEU A 16 26.20 -26.98 6.65
N LEU A 17 25.59 -28.15 6.41
CA LEU A 17 24.43 -28.28 5.51
C LEU A 17 23.23 -27.46 5.98
N VAL A 18 22.93 -27.47 7.30
CA VAL A 18 21.85 -26.67 7.89
C VAL A 18 22.13 -25.17 7.72
N PHE A 19 23.37 -24.73 7.99
CA PHE A 19 23.76 -23.33 7.81
C PHE A 19 23.64 -22.86 6.36
N VAL A 20 24.14 -23.66 5.41
CA VAL A 20 24.06 -23.35 3.98
C VAL A 20 22.60 -23.29 3.52
N GLY A 21 21.78 -24.28 3.90
CA GLY A 21 20.35 -24.30 3.57
C GLY A 21 19.60 -23.10 4.13
N THR A 22 19.88 -22.76 5.39
CA THR A 22 19.29 -21.58 6.05
C THR A 22 19.71 -20.30 5.33
N TYR A 23 20.99 -20.14 4.98
CA TYR A 23 21.49 -18.98 4.25
C TYR A 23 20.78 -18.79 2.90
N PHE A 24 20.67 -19.86 2.09
CA PHE A 24 19.96 -19.79 0.81
C PHE A 24 18.48 -19.49 0.97
N TYR A 25 17.84 -20.05 2.01
CA TYR A 25 16.45 -19.74 2.33
C TYR A 25 16.26 -18.26 2.66
N PHE A 26 17.10 -17.69 3.54
CA PHE A 26 17.04 -16.26 3.88
C PHE A 26 17.28 -15.36 2.67
N GLN A 27 18.20 -15.72 1.78
CA GLN A 27 18.44 -14.99 0.53
C GLN A 27 17.19 -14.99 -0.37
N LYS A 28 16.52 -16.14 -0.51
CA LYS A 28 15.27 -16.26 -1.28
C LYS A 28 14.16 -15.40 -0.66
N VAL A 29 13.98 -15.49 0.65
CA VAL A 29 12.96 -14.68 1.36
C VAL A 29 13.24 -13.18 1.20
N ASN A 30 14.51 -12.77 1.29
CA ASN A 30 14.89 -11.37 1.10
C ASN A 30 14.56 -10.87 -0.31
N ARG A 31 14.88 -11.66 -1.34
CA ARG A 31 14.54 -11.34 -2.72
C ARG A 31 13.02 -11.20 -2.92
N ASN A 32 12.24 -12.16 -2.42
CA ASN A 32 10.78 -12.11 -2.50
C ASN A 32 10.21 -10.84 -1.83
N CYS A 33 10.76 -10.47 -0.67
CA CYS A 33 10.31 -9.28 0.05
C CYS A 33 10.57 -7.98 -0.74
N ILE A 34 11.72 -7.89 -1.41
CA ILE A 34 12.07 -6.76 -2.28
C ILE A 34 11.15 -6.74 -3.52
N GLU A 35 10.90 -7.90 -4.12
CA GLU A 35 10.00 -8.02 -5.27
C GLU A 35 8.56 -7.62 -4.92
N ASP A 36 8.06 -8.03 -3.75
CA ASP A 36 6.71 -7.64 -3.30
C ASP A 36 6.61 -6.15 -2.97
N HIS A 37 7.64 -5.55 -2.37
CA HIS A 37 7.70 -4.10 -2.21
C HIS A 37 7.66 -3.37 -3.55
N LYS A 38 8.44 -3.83 -4.53
CA LYS A 38 8.49 -3.24 -5.86
C LYS A 38 7.14 -3.30 -6.59
N LYS A 39 6.34 -4.35 -6.36
CA LYS A 39 4.97 -4.43 -6.88
C LYS A 39 4.13 -3.28 -6.32
N VAL A 40 4.12 -3.12 -4.99
CA VAL A 40 3.40 -2.02 -4.30
C VAL A 40 3.85 -0.65 -4.81
N GLU A 41 5.15 -0.42 -4.96
CA GLU A 41 5.68 0.83 -5.53
C GLU A 41 5.14 1.07 -6.95
N THR A 42 5.17 0.03 -7.78
CA THR A 42 4.74 0.12 -9.18
C THR A 42 3.25 0.37 -9.28
N SER A 43 2.41 -0.36 -8.56
CA SER A 43 0.95 -0.16 -8.58
C SER A 43 0.54 1.17 -7.95
N PHE A 44 1.24 1.63 -6.91
CA PHE A 44 1.01 2.97 -6.38
C PHE A 44 1.39 4.06 -7.38
N ALA A 45 2.51 3.91 -8.09
CA ALA A 45 2.91 4.85 -9.14
C ALA A 45 1.90 4.89 -10.30
N GLU A 46 1.39 3.74 -10.74
CA GLU A 46 0.31 3.65 -11.73
C GLU A 46 -0.96 4.37 -11.24
N LEU A 47 -1.37 4.12 -9.99
CA LEU A 47 -2.53 4.77 -9.38
C LEU A 47 -2.34 6.29 -9.29
N LYS A 48 -1.18 6.75 -8.83
CA LYS A 48 -0.81 8.17 -8.75
C LYS A 48 -0.84 8.84 -10.12
N SER A 49 -0.33 8.18 -11.16
CA SER A 49 -0.37 8.69 -12.53
C SER A 49 -1.81 8.93 -13.00
N GLU A 50 -2.72 7.99 -12.75
CA GLU A 50 -4.12 8.14 -13.13
C GLU A 50 -4.86 9.18 -12.27
N LEU A 51 -4.52 9.32 -10.99
CA LEU A 51 -5.04 10.40 -10.12
C LEU A 51 -4.62 11.77 -10.63
N ASN A 52 -3.35 11.95 -10.99
CA ASN A 52 -2.84 13.20 -11.58
C ASN A 52 -3.56 13.51 -12.90
N LYS A 53 -3.79 12.50 -13.74
CA LYS A 53 -4.53 12.68 -15.01
C LYS A 53 -5.96 13.16 -14.75
N ARG A 54 -6.67 12.58 -13.78
CA ARG A 54 -7.98 13.07 -13.35
C ARG A 54 -7.88 14.52 -12.86
N ASN A 55 -6.90 14.82 -12.02
CA ASN A 55 -6.72 16.16 -11.45
C ASN A 55 -6.46 17.22 -12.52
N GLN A 56 -5.67 16.90 -13.54
CA GLN A 56 -5.47 17.77 -14.71
C GLN A 56 -6.79 18.07 -15.43
N ILE A 57 -7.62 17.06 -15.68
CA ILE A 57 -8.94 17.25 -16.31
C ILE A 57 -9.84 18.14 -15.45
N LEU A 58 -9.83 17.93 -14.13
CA LEU A 58 -10.59 18.75 -13.19
C LEU A 58 -10.13 20.22 -13.16
N GLN A 59 -8.84 20.47 -13.39
CA GLN A 59 -8.25 21.81 -13.41
C GLN A 59 -8.52 22.56 -14.72
N THR A 60 -8.52 21.85 -15.86
CA THR A 60 -8.66 22.45 -17.19
C THR A 60 -10.11 22.55 -17.68
N SER A 61 -11.00 21.69 -17.18
CA SER A 61 -12.41 21.67 -17.59
C SER A 61 -13.25 22.70 -16.83
N ASN A 62 -14.50 22.88 -17.24
CA ASN A 62 -15.47 23.79 -16.62
C ASN A 62 -16.03 23.25 -15.28
N PHE A 63 -15.16 22.91 -14.33
CA PHE A 63 -15.53 22.57 -12.96
C PHE A 63 -15.48 23.79 -12.04
N PRO A 64 -16.25 23.81 -10.94
CA PRO A 64 -16.18 24.87 -9.94
C PRO A 64 -14.79 25.02 -9.33
N ASP A 65 -14.42 26.25 -8.92
CA ASP A 65 -13.10 26.51 -8.34
C ASP A 65 -12.81 25.69 -7.08
N SER A 66 -13.84 25.35 -6.29
CA SER A 66 -13.69 24.46 -5.14
C SER A 66 -13.14 23.06 -5.54
N VAL A 67 -13.50 22.55 -6.72
CA VAL A 67 -12.99 21.28 -7.25
C VAL A 67 -11.55 21.45 -7.73
N LYS A 68 -11.24 22.57 -8.39
CA LYS A 68 -9.87 22.90 -8.86
C LYS A 68 -8.89 23.06 -7.70
N ILE A 69 -9.33 23.67 -6.59
CA ILE A 69 -8.51 23.81 -5.39
C ILE A 69 -8.25 22.45 -4.76
N LEU A 70 -9.29 21.60 -4.63
CA LEU A 70 -9.14 20.25 -4.09
C LEU A 70 -8.23 19.37 -4.96
N SER A 71 -8.30 19.48 -6.29
CA SER A 71 -7.43 18.70 -7.17
C SER A 71 -5.96 19.15 -7.06
N LYS A 72 -5.69 20.46 -6.95
CA LYS A 72 -4.34 20.96 -6.65
C LYS A 72 -3.82 20.49 -5.29
N LYS A 73 -4.69 20.45 -4.28
CA LYS A 73 -4.34 19.89 -2.96
C LYS A 73 -4.01 18.41 -3.06
N SER A 74 -4.79 17.63 -3.81
CA SER A 74 -4.52 16.21 -4.09
C SER A 74 -3.15 16.03 -4.75
N ASP A 75 -2.84 16.79 -5.81
CA ASP A 75 -1.53 16.76 -6.47
C ASP A 75 -0.38 17.09 -5.51
N SER A 76 -0.57 18.09 -4.63
CA SER A 76 0.41 18.48 -3.63
C SER A 76 0.68 17.41 -2.57
N ILE A 77 -0.32 16.62 -2.21
CA ILE A 77 -0.12 15.50 -1.26
C ILE A 77 0.57 14.35 -2.00
N LEU A 78 0.11 14.03 -3.22
CA LEU A 78 0.69 12.97 -4.05
C LEU A 78 2.17 13.21 -4.34
N SER A 79 2.64 14.46 -4.39
CA SER A 79 4.05 14.79 -4.66
C SER A 79 4.99 14.51 -3.48
N VAL A 80 4.48 14.52 -2.24
CA VAL A 80 5.31 14.46 -1.02
C VAL A 80 5.24 13.13 -0.27
N THR A 81 4.14 12.37 -0.40
CA THR A 81 3.93 11.16 0.39
C THR A 81 3.53 9.96 -0.46
N THR A 82 3.82 8.77 0.05
CA THR A 82 3.27 7.49 -0.43
C THR A 82 2.18 6.95 0.50
N ASP A 83 1.92 7.64 1.61
CA ASP A 83 0.89 7.27 2.56
C ASP A 83 -0.50 7.67 2.02
N ALA A 84 -1.22 6.68 1.51
CA ALA A 84 -2.57 6.89 0.99
C ALA A 84 -3.55 7.46 2.03
N ASN A 85 -3.31 7.29 3.35
CA ASN A 85 -4.18 7.85 4.37
C ASN A 85 -4.21 9.39 4.35
N GLU A 86 -3.10 10.03 3.98
CA GLU A 86 -3.03 11.49 3.86
C GLU A 86 -3.92 12.00 2.71
N LEU A 87 -4.21 11.14 1.73
CA LEU A 87 -5.04 11.46 0.56
C LEU A 87 -6.52 11.23 0.81
N VAL A 88 -6.90 10.27 1.65
CA VAL A 88 -8.29 9.75 1.78
C VAL A 88 -9.32 10.88 1.90
N TRP A 89 -9.11 11.84 2.80
CA TRP A 89 -10.07 12.92 3.04
C TRP A 89 -10.20 13.89 1.85
N THR A 90 -9.07 14.24 1.21
CA THR A 90 -9.07 15.10 0.03
C THR A 90 -9.74 14.40 -1.15
N GLU A 91 -9.41 13.13 -1.37
CA GLU A 91 -9.98 12.29 -2.41
C GLU A 91 -11.48 12.05 -2.21
N PHE A 92 -11.91 11.85 -0.97
CA PHE A 92 -13.33 11.79 -0.61
C PHE A 92 -14.08 13.05 -1.02
N GLN A 93 -13.60 14.23 -0.59
CA GLN A 93 -14.25 15.51 -0.90
C GLN A 93 -14.32 15.76 -2.41
N LEU A 94 -13.24 15.44 -3.11
CA LEU A 94 -13.15 15.59 -4.56
C LEU A 94 -14.11 14.64 -5.28
N ASN A 95 -14.17 13.36 -4.86
CA ASN A 95 -15.11 12.41 -5.41
C ASN A 95 -16.57 12.81 -5.12
N GLU A 96 -16.92 13.22 -3.90
CA GLU A 96 -18.29 13.66 -3.57
C GLU A 96 -18.78 14.83 -4.44
N LYS A 97 -17.87 15.69 -4.90
CA LYS A 97 -18.20 16.81 -5.80
C LYS A 97 -18.27 16.41 -7.28
N THR A 98 -17.75 15.24 -7.65
CA THR A 98 -17.52 14.89 -9.06
C THR A 98 -18.05 13.50 -9.47
N PHE A 99 -18.52 12.68 -8.53
CA PHE A 99 -18.88 11.27 -8.80
C PHE A 99 -20.06 11.10 -9.77
N GLN A 100 -20.91 12.12 -9.92
CA GLN A 100 -22.03 12.13 -10.87
C GLN A 100 -21.62 12.61 -12.28
N SER A 101 -20.34 12.97 -12.48
CA SER A 101 -19.86 13.50 -13.75
C SER A 101 -19.63 12.37 -14.75
N ASP A 102 -20.42 12.35 -15.83
CA ASP A 102 -20.29 11.36 -16.91
C ASP A 102 -18.91 11.41 -17.59
N SER A 103 -18.32 12.60 -17.71
CA SER A 103 -16.98 12.77 -18.32
C SER A 103 -15.87 12.08 -17.53
N LEU A 104 -16.11 11.76 -16.25
CA LEU A 104 -15.14 11.10 -15.37
C LEU A 104 -15.43 9.60 -15.18
N LYS A 105 -16.48 9.06 -15.79
CA LYS A 105 -16.91 7.67 -15.56
C LYS A 105 -15.84 6.64 -15.93
N SER A 106 -15.19 6.80 -17.08
CA SER A 106 -14.13 5.91 -17.55
C SER A 106 -12.89 5.97 -16.65
N ILE A 107 -12.48 7.18 -16.25
CA ILE A 107 -11.37 7.41 -15.33
C ILE A 107 -11.68 6.83 -13.95
N SER A 108 -12.91 7.01 -13.45
CA SER A 108 -13.33 6.45 -12.16
C SER A 108 -13.29 4.92 -12.15
N ALA A 109 -13.72 4.27 -13.23
CA ALA A 109 -13.62 2.83 -13.38
C ALA A 109 -12.15 2.36 -13.37
N LYS A 110 -11.28 3.05 -14.11
CA LYS A 110 -9.84 2.75 -14.14
C LYS A 110 -9.16 2.97 -12.79
N LEU A 111 -9.47 4.07 -12.11
CA LEU A 111 -8.97 4.35 -10.76
C LEU A 111 -9.37 3.27 -9.77
N ASN A 112 -10.61 2.77 -9.82
CA ASN A 112 -11.03 1.65 -8.97
C ASN A 112 -10.25 0.37 -9.25
N LEU A 113 -9.97 0.05 -10.53
CA LEU A 113 -9.17 -1.11 -10.90
C LEU A 113 -7.73 -0.99 -10.37
N LEU A 114 -7.09 0.17 -10.56
CA LEU A 114 -5.74 0.43 -10.07
C LEU A 114 -5.66 0.42 -8.55
N LYS A 115 -6.64 1.06 -7.87
CA LYS A 115 -6.78 1.02 -6.41
C LYS A 115 -6.90 -0.41 -5.90
N ASN A 116 -7.72 -1.24 -6.53
CA ASN A 116 -7.91 -2.63 -6.11
C ASN A 116 -6.62 -3.45 -6.28
N LYS A 117 -5.89 -3.24 -7.40
CA LYS A 117 -4.57 -3.84 -7.63
C LYS A 117 -3.59 -3.42 -6.53
N TYR A 118 -3.44 -2.12 -6.31
CA TYR A 118 -2.58 -1.56 -5.26
C TYR A 118 -2.92 -2.12 -3.87
N ASN A 119 -4.19 -2.06 -3.45
CA ASN A 119 -4.61 -2.57 -2.14
C ASN A 119 -4.39 -4.09 -2.02
N SER A 120 -4.54 -4.86 -3.10
CA SER A 120 -4.26 -6.30 -3.10
C SER A 120 -2.77 -6.59 -2.93
N GLU A 121 -1.91 -5.90 -3.67
CA GLU A 121 -0.46 -6.04 -3.56
C GLU A 121 0.05 -5.58 -2.20
N LEU A 122 -0.50 -4.47 -1.67
CA LEU A 122 -0.20 -3.97 -0.34
C LEU A 122 -0.61 -4.96 0.75
N ARG A 123 -1.74 -5.67 0.57
CA ARG A 123 -2.15 -6.72 1.52
C ARG A 123 -1.13 -7.85 1.58
N THR A 124 -0.69 -8.35 0.42
CA THR A 124 0.35 -9.39 0.34
C THR A 124 1.64 -8.91 0.97
N PHE A 125 2.06 -7.68 0.66
CA PHE A 125 3.22 -7.08 1.29
C PHE A 125 3.02 -6.99 2.81
N ASN A 126 1.91 -6.47 3.31
CA ASN A 126 1.69 -6.28 4.74
C ASN A 126 1.62 -7.59 5.54
N PHE A 127 1.09 -8.67 4.95
CA PHE A 127 1.07 -9.99 5.59
C PHE A 127 2.46 -10.51 5.96
N SER A 128 3.49 -10.13 5.20
CA SER A 128 4.87 -10.53 5.50
C SER A 128 5.47 -9.83 6.74
N TRP A 129 4.83 -8.81 7.32
CA TRP A 129 5.25 -8.21 8.60
C TRP A 129 4.97 -9.11 9.81
N ILE A 130 4.01 -10.02 9.72
CA ILE A 130 3.61 -10.91 10.84
C ILE A 130 4.15 -12.33 10.70
N THR A 131 4.88 -12.63 9.62
CA THR A 131 5.37 -13.98 9.30
C THR A 131 6.89 -14.07 9.44
N PHE A 132 7.39 -15.02 10.23
CA PHE A 132 8.83 -15.32 10.30
C PHE A 132 9.29 -16.13 9.06
N PRO A 133 10.48 -15.86 8.48
CA PRO A 133 11.46 -14.82 8.86
C PRO A 133 11.30 -13.49 8.10
N PHE A 134 10.20 -13.29 7.36
CA PHE A 134 9.99 -12.09 6.55
C PHE A 134 9.99 -10.80 7.40
N ASN A 135 9.41 -10.85 8.59
CA ASN A 135 9.39 -9.72 9.53
C ASN A 135 10.78 -9.16 9.85
N LEU A 136 11.77 -10.03 10.10
CA LEU A 136 13.16 -9.64 10.38
C LEU A 136 13.81 -8.94 9.18
N ILE A 137 13.58 -9.48 7.98
CA ILE A 137 14.09 -8.89 6.74
C ILE A 137 13.49 -7.51 6.54
N LYS A 138 12.18 -7.35 6.74
CA LYS A 138 11.49 -6.07 6.57
C LYS A 138 11.98 -4.98 7.54
N MET A 139 12.19 -5.34 8.80
CA MET A 139 12.80 -4.43 9.78
C MET A 139 14.18 -3.94 9.32
N ARG A 140 14.99 -4.82 8.72
CA ARG A 140 16.30 -4.46 8.18
C ARG A 140 16.22 -3.53 6.96
N GLN A 141 15.27 -3.78 6.05
CA GLN A 141 15.19 -3.07 4.77
C GLN A 141 14.63 -1.63 4.88
N LYS A 142 13.94 -1.28 5.98
CA LYS A 142 13.39 0.07 6.20
C LYS A 142 12.50 0.57 5.04
N PHE A 143 11.62 -0.29 4.53
CA PHE A 143 10.68 0.06 3.47
C PHE A 143 9.80 1.27 3.84
N SER A 144 9.42 2.04 2.81
CA SER A 144 8.48 3.15 2.95
C SER A 144 7.12 2.67 3.49
N LYS A 145 6.41 3.58 4.16
CA LYS A 145 5.09 3.31 4.70
C LYS A 145 4.04 3.46 3.60
N TYR A 146 3.23 2.42 3.43
CA TYR A 146 2.08 2.40 2.51
C TYR A 146 0.81 2.03 3.29
N ASN A 147 -0.28 2.73 2.99
CA ASN A 147 -1.59 2.45 3.57
C ASN A 147 -2.64 2.20 2.48
N TYR A 148 -3.72 1.52 2.86
CA TYR A 148 -4.82 1.26 1.95
C TYR A 148 -5.53 2.55 1.55
N LEU A 149 -5.93 2.62 0.27
CA LEU A 149 -6.79 3.70 -0.21
C LEU A 149 -8.24 3.22 -0.24
N GLU A 150 -9.08 3.76 0.64
CA GLU A 150 -10.46 3.30 0.88
C GLU A 150 -11.53 4.18 0.21
N ILE A 151 -11.29 4.60 -1.03
CA ILE A 151 -12.22 5.43 -1.81
C ILE A 151 -12.78 4.62 -2.99
N ASP A 152 -14.09 4.61 -3.17
CA ASP A 152 -14.75 4.09 -4.38
C ASP A 152 -15.07 5.23 -5.33
N TYR A 153 -14.31 5.34 -6.42
CA TYR A 153 -14.50 6.40 -7.40
C TYR A 153 -15.80 6.21 -8.19
N GLY A 154 -16.51 7.30 -8.46
CA GLY A 154 -17.77 7.27 -9.21
C GLY A 154 -18.98 6.78 -8.40
N LYS A 155 -18.85 6.69 -7.07
CA LYS A 155 -19.94 6.40 -6.12
C LYS A 155 -19.82 7.30 -4.91
N SER A 156 -20.90 7.47 -4.15
CA SER A 156 -20.79 8.17 -2.87
C SER A 156 -20.03 7.31 -1.85
N ASN A 157 -19.17 7.96 -1.07
CA ASN A 157 -18.35 7.32 -0.03
C ASN A 157 -18.76 7.72 1.40
N ARG A 158 -19.89 8.42 1.56
CA ARG A 158 -20.32 8.99 2.86
C ARG A 158 -20.37 7.97 3.99
N GLU A 159 -21.00 6.81 3.76
CA GLU A 159 -21.13 5.78 4.80
C GLU A 159 -19.76 5.20 5.19
N LYS A 160 -18.88 4.95 4.21
CA LYS A 160 -17.51 4.48 4.49
C LYS A 160 -16.73 5.49 5.31
N MET A 161 -16.84 6.77 4.96
CA MET A 161 -16.15 7.84 5.70
C MET A 161 -16.74 8.07 7.09
N LYS A 162 -18.04 7.85 7.27
CA LYS A 162 -18.69 7.89 8.60
C LYS A 162 -18.15 6.77 9.49
N GLN A 163 -18.04 5.55 8.97
CA GLN A 163 -17.44 4.42 9.69
C GLN A 163 -15.97 4.70 10.01
N ARG A 164 -15.21 5.22 9.04
CA ARG A 164 -13.82 5.60 9.26
C ARG A 164 -13.65 6.61 10.39
N LYS A 165 -14.49 7.66 10.46
CA LYS A 165 -14.48 8.62 11.58
C LYS A 165 -14.77 7.97 12.92
N LYS A 166 -15.72 7.02 12.98
CA LYS A 166 -15.99 6.27 14.21
C LYS A 166 -14.78 5.48 14.66
N THR A 167 -14.10 4.82 13.73
CA THR A 167 -12.86 4.08 13.99
C THR A 167 -11.73 5.01 14.43
N GLU A 168 -11.51 6.12 13.73
CA GLU A 168 -10.50 7.13 14.09
C GLU A 168 -10.77 7.70 15.49
N HIS A 169 -12.03 8.04 15.79
CA HIS A 169 -12.44 8.51 17.11
C HIS A 169 -12.19 7.45 18.20
N TRP A 170 -12.59 6.20 17.97
CA TRP A 170 -12.34 5.11 18.92
C TRP A 170 -10.84 4.87 19.15
N ILE A 171 -10.01 4.98 18.12
CA ILE A 171 -8.55 4.87 18.25
C ILE A 171 -8.00 6.00 19.13
N GLU A 172 -8.55 7.21 19.01
CA GLU A 172 -8.10 8.39 19.76
C GLU A 172 -8.60 8.40 21.22
N THR A 173 -9.86 8.01 21.46
CA THR A 173 -10.52 8.19 22.76
C THR A 173 -10.79 6.88 23.51
N GLY A 174 -10.77 5.75 22.81
CA GLY A 174 -11.23 4.46 23.34
C GLY A 174 -12.76 4.32 23.41
N GLU A 175 -13.52 5.34 22.99
CA GLU A 175 -14.98 5.38 23.08
C GLU A 175 -15.65 5.00 21.76
N TRP A 176 -16.72 4.21 21.83
CA TRP A 176 -17.49 3.78 20.65
C TRP A 176 -18.75 4.67 20.53
N ASN A 177 -18.76 5.57 19.54
CA ASN A 177 -19.88 6.47 19.20
C ASN A 177 -20.62 6.01 17.94
#